data_AF-A0A1J5MTZ0-F1
#
_entry.id   AF-A0A1J5MTZ0-F1
#
_cell.length_a   1.000
_cell.length_b   1.000
_cell.length_c   1.000
_cell.angle_alpha   90.00
_cell.angle_beta   90.00
_cell.angle_gamma   90.00
#
_symmetry.space_group_name_H-M   'P 1'
#
loop_
_entity.id
_entity.type
_entity.pdbx_description
1 polymer ?
#
loop_
_entity_poly.entity_id
_entity_poly.type
_entity_poly.pdbx_seq_one_letter_code
_entity_poly.pdbx_strand_id
1 'polypeptide(L)'
;MAKVWKMPKKRAPYYWDRGGYYFLKWVPKRYRTVDPRQSVVISLHTKDELEAAKKAAAVEKQVQANWDGLLAGQSNDARSA
;
A
#
# COMPACT_ATOMS: atom_id res chain seq x y z
N MET A 1 -29.96 16.99 -20.44
CA MET A 1 -28.49 17.05 -20.26
C MET A 1 -28.08 15.95 -19.29
N ALA A 2 -27.35 14.92 -19.72
CA ALA A 2 -26.89 13.86 -18.82
C ALA A 2 -25.57 14.27 -18.16
N LYS A 3 -25.55 14.27 -16.81
CA LYS A 3 -24.35 14.47 -16.00
C LYS A 3 -23.42 13.27 -16.20
N VAL A 4 -22.31 13.44 -16.91
CA VAL A 4 -21.22 12.45 -16.94
C VAL A 4 -20.54 12.48 -15.57
N TRP A 5 -20.87 11.52 -14.71
CA TRP A 5 -20.13 11.27 -13.48
C TRP A 5 -18.79 10.63 -13.85
N LYS A 6 -17.70 11.41 -13.85
CA LYS A 6 -16.34 10.84 -13.79
C LYS A 6 -16.15 10.24 -12.39
N MET A 7 -16.31 8.93 -12.28
CA MET A 7 -15.90 8.17 -11.08
C MET A 7 -14.43 8.48 -10.75
N PRO A 8 -14.07 8.83 -9.50
CA PRO A 8 -12.67 8.94 -9.11
C PRO A 8 -12.01 7.56 -9.25
N LYS A 9 -11.10 7.43 -10.22
CA LYS A 9 -10.49 6.16 -10.69
C LYS A 9 -9.46 5.53 -9.73
N LYS A 10 -9.44 5.88 -8.44
CA LYS A 10 -8.60 5.19 -7.44
C LYS A 10 -9.41 4.95 -6.18
N ARG A 11 -9.60 3.67 -5.83
CA ARG A 11 -10.10 3.28 -4.51
C ARG A 11 -9.12 3.81 -3.46
N ALA A 12 -9.64 4.41 -2.39
CA ALA A 12 -8.82 4.83 -1.26
C ALA A 12 -7.96 3.64 -0.78
N PRO A 13 -6.68 3.84 -0.42
CA PRO A 13 -5.79 2.76 0.00
C PRO A 13 -6.09 2.30 1.44
N TYR A 14 -7.29 2.56 1.95
CA TYR A 14 -7.72 2.19 3.28
C TYR A 14 -9.21 1.81 3.30
N TYR A 15 -9.61 1.07 4.32
CA TYR A 15 -10.98 0.62 4.55
C TYR A 15 -11.31 0.61 6.05
N TRP A 16 -12.59 0.70 6.39
CA TRP A 16 -13.07 0.55 7.76
C TRP A 16 -13.38 -0.91 8.05
N ASP A 17 -12.89 -1.42 9.17
CA ASP A 17 -13.23 -2.74 9.70
C ASP A 17 -13.12 -2.74 11.23
N ARG A 18 -13.86 -3.62 11.93
CA ARG A 18 -13.71 -3.89 13.37
C ARG A 18 -13.46 -2.65 14.27
N GLY A 19 -14.11 -1.52 13.96
CA GLY A 19 -14.02 -0.30 14.75
C GLY A 19 -12.78 0.58 14.50
N GLY A 20 -12.11 0.45 13.34
CA GLY A 20 -11.01 1.34 12.97
C GLY A 20 -10.65 1.26 11.48
N TYR A 21 -9.81 2.18 11.03
CA TYR A 21 -9.31 2.18 9.66
C TYR A 21 -8.04 1.33 9.49
N TYR A 22 -7.96 0.66 8.34
CA TYR A 22 -6.84 -0.19 7.93
C TYR A 22 -6.38 0.21 6.54
N PHE A 23 -5.06 0.28 6.33
CA PHE A 23 -4.46 0.36 5.02
C PHE A 23 -4.45 -1.02 4.35
N LEU A 24 -4.70 -1.07 3.04
CA LEU A 24 -4.59 -2.28 2.23
C LEU A 24 -3.85 -1.96 0.93
N LYS A 25 -2.78 -2.71 0.66
CA LYS A 25 -2.12 -2.69 -0.66
C LYS A 25 -1.73 -4.09 -1.09
N TRP A 26 -2.13 -4.45 -2.30
CA TRP A 26 -1.71 -5.69 -2.95
C TRP A 26 -0.24 -5.63 -3.30
N VAL A 27 0.50 -6.71 -3.08
CA VAL A 27 1.91 -6.80 -3.45
C VAL A 27 2.01 -6.84 -4.99
N PRO A 28 2.61 -5.83 -5.65
CA PRO A 28 2.78 -5.82 -7.09
C PRO A 28 3.64 -7.01 -7.55
N LYS A 29 3.36 -7.54 -8.75
CA LYS A 29 4.04 -8.72 -9.29
C LYS A 29 5.58 -8.60 -9.23
N ARG A 30 6.14 -7.42 -9.51
CA ARG A 30 7.60 -7.17 -9.49
C ARG A 30 8.26 -7.35 -8.12
N TYR A 31 7.49 -7.29 -7.03
CA TYR A 31 7.99 -7.45 -5.67
C TYR A 31 7.67 -8.82 -5.07
N ARG A 32 7.00 -9.72 -5.80
CA ARG A 32 6.66 -11.05 -5.29
C ARG A 32 7.89 -11.93 -4.99
N THR A 33 9.04 -11.61 -5.57
CA THR A 33 10.31 -12.28 -5.29
C THR A 33 10.93 -11.86 -3.95
N VAL A 34 10.60 -10.67 -3.46
CA VAL A 34 11.09 -10.12 -2.18
C VAL A 34 10.04 -10.15 -1.07
N ASP A 35 8.76 -10.15 -1.42
CA ASP A 35 7.63 -10.22 -0.49
C ASP A 35 6.61 -11.23 -1.02
N PRO A 36 6.56 -12.45 -0.47
CA PRO A 36 5.69 -13.51 -0.96
C PRO A 36 4.22 -13.31 -0.56
N ARG A 37 3.90 -12.28 0.24
CA ARG A 37 2.52 -12.02 0.67
C ARG A 37 1.64 -11.64 -0.51
N GLN A 38 0.35 -11.89 -0.38
CA GLN A 38 -0.64 -11.46 -1.38
C GLN A 38 -0.93 -9.95 -1.28
N SER A 39 -1.04 -9.45 -0.05
CA SER A 39 -1.28 -8.05 0.28
C SER A 39 -0.67 -7.70 1.64
N VAL A 40 -0.46 -6.41 1.85
CA VAL A 40 -0.07 -5.80 3.11
C VAL A 40 -1.28 -5.10 3.69
N VAL A 41 -1.66 -5.50 4.92
CA VAL A 41 -2.73 -4.89 5.70
C VAL A 41 -2.12 -4.33 6.98
N ILE A 42 -2.37 -3.04 7.25
CA ILE A 42 -1.79 -2.33 8.40
C ILE A 42 -2.90 -1.56 9.09
N SER A 43 -3.06 -1.71 10.41
CA SER A 43 -3.98 -0.87 11.17
C SER A 43 -3.49 0.57 11.20
N LEU A 44 -4.38 1.53 10.94
CA LEU A 44 -4.06 2.96 11.00
C LEU A 44 -4.29 3.53 12.40
N HIS A 45 -4.79 2.71 13.33
CA HIS A 45 -5.03 3.07 14.73
C HIS A 45 -5.78 4.39 14.89
N THR A 46 -6.78 4.61 14.02
CA THR A 46 -7.66 5.77 14.09
C THR A 46 -9.06 5.38 13.68
N LYS A 47 -10.03 6.12 14.24
CA LYS A 47 -11.43 6.08 13.85
C LYS A 47 -11.84 7.26 12.99
N ASP A 48 -10.94 8.24 12.79
CA ASP A 48 -11.18 9.43 11.99
C ASP A 48 -10.72 9.20 10.54
N GLU A 49 -11.60 9.45 9.58
CA GLU A 49 -11.34 9.18 8.16
C GLU A 49 -10.27 10.11 7.57
N LEU A 50 -10.24 11.38 7.99
CA LEU A 50 -9.28 12.35 7.49
C LEU A 50 -7.87 12.02 7.99
N GLU A 51 -7.74 11.62 9.24
CA GLU A 51 -6.52 11.11 9.83
C GLU A 51 -6.11 9.79 9.15
N ALA A 52 -7.05 8.88 8.89
CA ALA A 52 -6.80 7.63 8.17
C ALA A 52 -6.24 7.91 6.77
N ALA A 53 -6.78 8.87 6.03
CA ALA A 53 -6.28 9.25 4.71
C ALA A 53 -4.82 9.74 4.76
N LYS A 54 -4.47 10.57 5.74
CA LYS A 54 -3.10 11.07 5.94
C LYS A 54 -2.15 9.94 6.29
N LYS A 55 -2.54 9.08 7.23
CA LYS A 55 -1.73 7.92 7.67
C LYS A 55 -1.55 6.91 6.53
N ALA A 56 -2.60 6.60 5.80
CA ALA A 56 -2.55 5.67 4.67
C ALA A 56 -1.56 6.15 3.59
N ALA A 57 -1.54 7.44 3.27
CA ALA A 57 -0.57 8.01 2.33
C ALA A 57 0.88 7.90 2.83
N ALA A 58 1.12 8.07 4.13
CA ALA A 58 2.45 7.91 4.73
C ALA A 58 2.89 6.43 4.73
N VAL A 59 2.01 5.53 5.17
CA VAL A 59 2.23 4.07 5.17
C VAL A 59 2.49 3.57 3.74
N GLU A 60 1.74 4.05 2.75
CA GLU A 60 1.96 3.65 1.36
C GLU A 60 3.38 3.95 0.87
N LYS A 61 3.90 5.15 1.19
CA LYS A 61 5.27 5.54 0.83
C LYS A 61 6.31 4.65 1.51
N GLN A 62 6.09 4.30 2.78
CA GLN A 62 6.98 3.42 3.54
C GLN A 62 7.00 2.00 2.98
N VAL A 63 5.82 1.42 2.70
CA VAL A 63 5.70 0.09 2.09
C VAL A 63 6.39 0.06 0.72
N GLN A 64 6.18 1.11 -0.08
CA GLN A 64 6.82 1.23 -1.39
C GLN A 64 8.35 1.28 -1.28
N ALA A 65 8.89 2.15 -0.42
CA ALA A 65 10.33 2.29 -0.22
C ALA A 65 10.97 1.01 0.34
N ASN A 66 10.28 0.28 1.23
CA ASN A 66 10.75 -1.01 1.74
C ASN A 66 10.90 -2.04 0.61
N TRP A 67 9.88 -2.19 -0.24
CA TRP A 67 9.96 -3.09 -1.38
C TRP A 67 11.07 -2.70 -2.37
N ASP A 68 11.26 -1.40 -2.63
CA ASP A 68 12.35 -0.91 -3.47
C ASP A 68 13.73 -1.25 -2.87
N GLY A 69 13.89 -1.10 -1.56
CA GLY A 69 15.11 -1.48 -0.84
C GLY A 69 15.40 -2.98 -0.88
N LEU A 70 14.39 -3.82 -0.64
CA LEU A 70 14.54 -5.28 -0.69
C LEU A 70 14.93 -5.76 -2.10
N LEU A 71 14.30 -5.18 -3.14
CA LEU A 71 14.57 -5.55 -4.52
C LEU A 71 15.99 -5.14 -4.95
N ALA A 72 16.45 -3.95 -4.51
CA ALA A 72 17.82 -3.51 -4.72
C ALA A 72 18.84 -4.40 -3.99
N GLY A 73 18.53 -4.86 -2.77
CA GLY A 73 19.35 -5.80 -2.00
C GLY A 73 19.51 -7.14 -2.71
N GLN A 74 18.40 -7.76 -3.14
CA GLN A 74 18.45 -9.01 -3.93
C GLN A 74 19.26 -8.85 -5.23
N SER A 75 19.20 -7.68 -5.87
CA SER A 75 19.99 -7.41 -7.08
C SER A 75 21.49 -7.27 -6.81
N ASN A 76 21.89 -6.89 -5.59
CA ASN A 76 23.29 -6.66 -5.25
C ASN A 76 24.00 -7.95 -4.78
N ASP A 77 23.27 -8.82 -4.08
CA ASP A 77 23.78 -10.16 -3.69
C ASP A 77 24.01 -11.09 -4.90
N ALA A 78 23.42 -10.80 -6.06
CA ALA A 78 23.61 -11.57 -7.29
C ALA A 78 24.93 -11.28 -8.03
N ARG A 79 25.78 -10.35 -7.55
CA ARG A 79 27.02 -9.92 -8.24
C ARG A 79 28.30 -10.20 -7.46
N SER A 80 28.29 -11.09 -6.48
CA SER A 80 29.51 -11.48 -5.75
C SER A 80 29.55 -13.00 -5.55
N ALA A 81 29.93 -13.71 -6.62
CA ALA A 81 30.51 -15.06 -6.59
C ALA A 81 31.34 -15.26 -7.88
#